data_AF-Q73NJ7-F1
#
_entry.id   AF-Q73NJ7-F1
#
_cell.length_a   1.000
_cell.length_b   1.000
_cell.length_c   1.000
_cell.angle_alpha   90.00
_cell.angle_beta   90.00
_cell.angle_gamma   90.00
#
_symmetry.space_group_name_H-M   'P 1'
#
loop_
_entity.id
_entity.type
_entity.pdbx_description
1 polymer ?
#
loop_
_entity_poly.entity_id
_entity_poly.type
_entity_poly.pdbx_seq_one_letter_code
_entity_poly.pdbx_strand_id
1 'polypeptide(L)'
;MSNETDTRNKINEIMEAMEDLLLYKNRLYGNSALNPKQIFYKGDAVNSILIRLDDKLGRIMANTDEKPRINDVADIIGYCTLLLISMGVDKADIDNLRD
;
A
#
# COMPACT_ATOMS: atom_id res chain seq x y z
N MET A 1 -15.34 5.65 28.63
CA MET A 1 -14.31 6.23 27.73
C MET A 1 -14.89 6.20 26.33
N SER A 2 -14.93 7.33 25.63
CA SER A 2 -15.65 7.51 24.36
C SER A 2 -15.11 6.58 23.26
N ASN A 3 -16.00 5.93 22.50
CA ASN A 3 -15.67 5.07 21.34
C ASN A 3 -14.81 5.79 20.27
N GLU A 4 -14.84 7.12 20.24
CA GLU A 4 -14.02 7.93 19.33
C GLU A 4 -12.53 7.92 19.70
N THR A 5 -12.22 7.98 21.01
CA THR A 5 -10.83 7.89 21.49
C THR A 5 -10.23 6.52 21.15
N ASP A 6 -11.05 5.47 21.24
CA ASP A 6 -10.65 4.10 20.88
C ASP A 6 -10.39 3.94 19.38
N THR A 7 -11.25 4.50 18.52
CA THR A 7 -11.07 4.43 17.06
C THR A 7 -9.84 5.19 16.59
N ARG A 8 -9.61 6.39 17.11
CA ARG A 8 -8.40 7.18 16.78
C ARG A 8 -7.11 6.43 17.14
N ASN A 9 -7.07 5.81 18.32
CA ASN A 9 -5.91 5.05 18.75
C ASN A 9 -5.68 3.84 17.83
N LYS A 10 -6.73 3.09 17.49
CA LYS A 10 -6.63 1.96 16.56
C LYS A 10 -6.16 2.36 15.16
N ILE A 11 -6.59 3.50 14.65
CA ILE A 11 -6.08 4.02 13.38
C ILE A 11 -4.57 4.25 13.47
N ASN A 12 -4.10 4.93 14.52
CA ASN A 12 -2.66 5.17 14.71
C ASN A 12 -1.89 3.85 14.81
N GLU A 13 -2.34 2.90 15.63
CA GLU A 13 -1.70 1.59 15.80
C GLU A 13 -1.58 0.81 14.48
N ILE A 14 -2.65 0.81 13.67
CA ILE A 14 -2.63 0.13 12.37
C ILE A 14 -1.72 0.84 11.37
N MET A 15 -1.72 2.18 11.35
CA MET A 15 -0.86 2.95 10.44
C MET A 15 0.63 2.79 10.79
N GLU A 16 0.98 2.78 12.08
CA GLU A 16 2.33 2.48 12.56
C GLU A 16 2.77 1.07 12.15
N ALA A 17 1.91 0.06 12.35
CA ALA A 17 2.20 -1.31 11.93
C ALA A 17 2.37 -1.45 10.40
N MET A 18 1.60 -0.68 9.62
CA MET A 18 1.72 -0.64 8.16
C MET A 18 3.02 0.02 7.70
N GLU A 19 3.43 1.11 8.35
CA GLU A 19 4.72 1.75 8.10
C GLU A 19 5.87 0.77 8.35
N ASP A 20 5.87 0.11 9.51
CA ASP A 20 6.88 -0.91 9.85
C ASP A 20 6.95 -2.04 8.84
N LEU A 21 5.79 -2.54 8.39
CA LEU A 21 5.70 -3.59 7.37
C LEU A 21 6.30 -3.15 6.03
N LEU A 22 6.01 -1.91 5.60
CA LEU A 22 6.54 -1.36 4.35
C LEU A 22 8.05 -1.18 4.42
N LEU A 23 8.56 -0.62 5.52
CA LEU A 23 10.00 -0.46 5.75
C LEU A 23 10.70 -1.81 5.81
N TYR A 24 10.10 -2.82 6.47
CA TYR A 24 10.61 -4.18 6.49
C TYR A 24 10.71 -4.79 5.09
N LYS A 25 9.64 -4.71 4.29
CA LYS A 25 9.65 -5.20 2.90
C LYS A 25 10.68 -4.46 2.04
N ASN A 26 10.80 -3.13 2.20
CA ASN A 26 11.80 -2.34 1.47
C ASN A 26 13.23 -2.76 1.82
N ARG A 27 13.55 -3.02 3.10
CA ARG A 27 14.86 -3.55 3.50
C ARG A 27 15.17 -4.90 2.85
N LEU A 28 14.17 -5.79 2.76
CA LEU A 28 14.36 -7.14 2.17
C LEU A 28 14.51 -7.14 0.65
N TYR A 29 13.67 -6.36 -0.05
CA TYR A 29 13.55 -6.42 -1.51
C TYR A 29 14.20 -5.22 -2.22
N GLY A 30 14.78 -4.31 -1.45
CA GLY A 30 15.32 -3.04 -1.92
C GLY A 30 14.26 -2.15 -2.55
N ASN A 31 14.72 -1.16 -3.32
CA ASN A 31 13.84 -0.20 -3.97
C ASN A 31 13.18 -0.73 -5.27
N SER A 32 12.94 -2.04 -5.37
CA SER A 32 12.49 -2.70 -6.60
C SER A 32 11.04 -2.36 -7.01
N ALA A 33 10.24 -1.82 -6.08
CA ALA A 33 8.91 -1.31 -6.39
C ALA A 33 8.98 0.01 -7.20
N LEU A 34 9.88 0.92 -6.82
CA LEU A 34 10.07 2.22 -7.47
C LEU A 34 11.15 2.19 -8.57
N ASN A 35 12.03 1.20 -8.55
CA ASN A 35 13.02 0.91 -9.59
C ASN A 35 12.85 -0.54 -10.06
N PRO A 36 11.83 -0.83 -10.89
CA PRO A 36 11.59 -2.19 -11.35
C PRO A 36 12.81 -2.73 -12.09
N LYS A 37 13.17 -4.00 -11.85
CA LYS A 37 14.33 -4.66 -12.50
C LYS A 37 14.17 -4.83 -14.03
N GLN A 38 12.99 -4.52 -14.55
CA GLN A 38 12.63 -4.56 -15.96
C GLN A 38 13.09 -5.83 -16.71
N ILE A 39 12.97 -7.00 -16.06
CA ILE A 39 13.41 -8.28 -16.66
C ILE A 39 12.54 -8.58 -17.89
N PHE A 40 11.23 -8.75 -17.69
CA PHE A 40 10.27 -8.98 -18.77
C PHE A 40 9.44 -7.74 -19.07
N TYR A 41 8.81 -7.17 -18.04
CA TYR A 41 8.06 -5.93 -18.17
C TYR A 41 9.02 -4.74 -18.35
N LYS A 42 8.77 -3.86 -19.32
CA LYS A 42 9.65 -2.74 -19.69
C LYS A 42 9.09 -1.35 -19.36
N GLY A 43 7.94 -1.29 -18.69
CA GLY A 43 7.35 -0.01 -18.29
C GLY A 43 7.99 0.58 -17.02
N ASP A 44 7.40 1.68 -16.57
CA ASP A 44 7.83 2.42 -15.40
C ASP A 44 7.32 1.83 -14.07
N ALA A 45 7.69 2.49 -12.97
CA ALA A 45 7.30 2.11 -11.62
C ALA A 45 5.79 2.21 -11.41
N VAL A 46 5.15 3.29 -11.90
CA VAL A 46 3.71 3.53 -11.77
C VAL A 46 2.94 2.35 -12.36
N ASN A 47 3.19 2.02 -13.63
CA ASN A 47 2.51 0.91 -14.28
C ASN A 47 2.84 -0.45 -13.63
N SER A 48 4.09 -0.64 -13.19
CA SER A 48 4.49 -1.85 -12.45
C SER A 48 3.76 -2.02 -11.12
N ILE A 49 3.39 -0.92 -10.45
CA ILE A 49 2.62 -0.93 -9.20
C ILE A 49 1.14 -1.18 -9.53
N LEU A 50 0.58 -0.52 -10.55
CA LEU A 50 -0.80 -0.72 -10.99
C LEU A 50 -1.08 -2.18 -11.38
N ILE A 51 -0.19 -2.82 -12.14
CA ILE A 51 -0.30 -4.25 -12.48
C ILE A 51 -0.36 -5.14 -11.24
N ARG A 52 0.41 -4.81 -10.19
CA ARG A 52 0.42 -5.57 -8.93
C ARG A 52 -0.85 -5.33 -8.12
N LEU A 53 -1.39 -4.10 -8.14
CA LEU A 53 -2.68 -3.80 -7.55
C LEU A 53 -3.78 -4.62 -8.24
N ASP A 54 -3.78 -4.70 -9.56
CA ASP A 54 -4.72 -5.53 -10.32
C ASP A 54 -4.61 -7.02 -9.94
N ASP A 55 -3.41 -7.58 -9.79
CA ASP A 55 -3.23 -8.97 -9.29
C ASP A 55 -3.84 -9.15 -7.89
N LYS A 56 -3.64 -8.18 -6.99
CA LYS A 56 -4.21 -8.24 -5.63
C LYS A 56 -5.72 -8.12 -5.61
N LEU A 57 -6.30 -7.21 -6.38
CA LEU A 57 -7.74 -7.09 -6.53
C LEU A 57 -8.34 -8.33 -7.19
N GLY A 58 -7.66 -8.90 -8.18
CA GLY A 58 -8.05 -10.16 -8.82
C GLY A 58 -8.10 -11.33 -7.84
N ARG A 59 -7.15 -11.42 -6.90
CA ARG A 59 -7.18 -12.43 -5.82
C ARG A 59 -8.35 -12.25 -4.88
N ILE A 60 -8.68 -11.02 -4.52
CA ILE A 60 -9.86 -10.72 -3.69
C ILE A 60 -11.14 -11.11 -4.44
N MET A 61 -11.24 -10.77 -5.72
CA MET A 61 -12.40 -11.12 -6.55
C MET A 61 -12.56 -12.64 -6.70
N ALA A 62 -11.46 -13.38 -6.80
CA ALA A 62 -11.47 -14.84 -6.88
C ALA A 62 -11.65 -15.52 -5.51
N ASN A 63 -11.60 -14.76 -4.41
CA ASN A 63 -11.77 -15.32 -3.08
C ASN A 63 -13.23 -15.73 -2.88
N THR A 64 -13.45 -17.00 -2.54
CA THR A 64 -14.79 -17.54 -2.28
C THR A 64 -15.24 -17.34 -0.83
N ASP A 65 -14.33 -16.90 0.04
CA ASP A 65 -14.64 -16.59 1.44
C ASP A 65 -15.37 -15.25 1.55
N GLU A 66 -16.21 -15.11 2.58
CA GLU A 66 -17.00 -13.88 2.83
C GLU A 66 -16.13 -12.64 3.09
N LYS A 67 -14.90 -12.83 3.59
CA LYS A 67 -13.99 -11.74 3.98
C LYS A 67 -12.66 -11.84 3.24
N PRO A 68 -12.07 -10.71 2.82
CA PRO A 68 -10.72 -10.70 2.27
C PRO A 68 -9.71 -11.10 3.35
N ARG A 69 -8.59 -11.68 2.93
CA ARG A 69 -7.49 -12.00 3.84
C ARG A 69 -6.80 -10.70 4.26
N ILE A 70 -6.31 -10.65 5.49
CA ILE A 70 -5.58 -9.48 6.03
C ILE A 70 -4.42 -9.09 5.12
N ASN A 71 -3.67 -10.08 4.60
CA ASN A 71 -2.55 -9.83 3.69
C ASN A 71 -2.96 -9.14 2.38
N ASP A 72 -4.15 -9.46 1.84
CA ASP A 72 -4.60 -8.84 0.59
C ASP A 72 -4.92 -7.35 0.82
N VAL A 73 -5.61 -7.05 1.93
CA VAL A 73 -5.91 -5.66 2.32
C VAL A 73 -4.64 -4.88 2.64
N ALA A 74 -3.72 -5.46 3.42
CA ALA A 74 -2.44 -4.82 3.76
C ALA A 74 -1.57 -4.59 2.52
N ASP A 75 -1.54 -5.51 1.56
CA ASP A 75 -0.81 -5.33 0.31
C ASP A 75 -1.41 -4.20 -0.54
N ILE A 76 -2.75 -4.05 -0.58
CA ILE A 76 -3.40 -2.93 -1.27
C ILE A 76 -3.00 -1.60 -0.64
N ILE A 77 -3.10 -1.47 0.69
CA ILE A 77 -2.66 -0.25 1.40
C ILE A 77 -1.19 0.05 1.08
N GLY A 78 -0.36 -0.98 1.10
CA GLY A 78 1.07 -0.84 0.79
C GLY A 78 1.34 -0.40 -0.64
N TYR A 79 0.68 -1.00 -1.63
CA TYR A 79 0.85 -0.61 -3.03
C TYR A 79 0.25 0.78 -3.33
N CYS A 80 -0.87 1.17 -2.71
CA CYS A 80 -1.38 2.54 -2.81
C CYS A 80 -0.37 3.56 -2.26
N THR A 81 0.28 3.24 -1.13
CA THR A 81 1.33 4.10 -0.56
C THR A 81 2.51 4.24 -1.53
N LEU A 82 2.98 3.13 -2.10
CA LEU A 82 4.06 3.14 -3.09
C LEU A 82 3.66 3.83 -4.40
N LEU A 83 2.38 3.76 -4.79
CA LEU A 83 1.85 4.43 -5.97
C LEU A 83 1.96 5.95 -5.81
N LEU A 84 1.53 6.48 -4.65
CA LEU A 84 1.69 7.91 -4.34
C LEU A 84 3.15 8.36 -4.46
N ILE A 85 4.08 7.59 -3.87
CA ILE A 85 5.53 7.87 -3.99
C ILE A 85 5.97 7.84 -5.46
N SER A 86 5.51 6.86 -6.25
CA SER A 86 5.87 6.76 -7.67
C SER A 86 5.29 7.89 -8.54
N MET A 87 4.18 8.49 -8.11
CA MET A 87 3.55 9.66 -8.74
C MET A 87 4.24 10.97 -8.34
N GLY A 88 5.19 10.94 -7.41
CA GLY A 88 5.87 12.12 -6.88
C GLY A 88 5.07 12.89 -5.84
N VAL A 89 4.02 12.26 -5.28
CA VAL A 89 3.20 12.86 -4.22
C VAL A 89 4.05 13.02 -2.96
N ASP A 90 4.03 14.22 -2.38
CA ASP A 90 4.71 14.51 -1.13
C ASP A 90 3.74 14.76 0.03
N LYS A 91 4.29 15.09 1.21
CA LYS A 91 3.48 15.37 2.39
C LYS A 91 2.58 16.59 2.21
N ALA A 92 3.03 17.63 1.50
CA ALA A 92 2.25 18.84 1.28
C ALA A 92 1.03 18.53 0.41
N ASP A 93 1.18 17.70 -0.62
CA ASP A 93 0.06 17.23 -1.44
C ASP A 93 -1.02 16.54 -0.60
N ILE A 94 -0.63 15.71 0.37
CA ILE A 94 -1.56 15.01 1.27
C ILE A 94 -2.19 15.95 2.29
N ASP A 95 -1.40 16.87 2.87
CA ASP A 95 -1.90 17.84 3.83
C ASP A 95 -2.95 18.77 3.20
N ASN A 96 -2.80 19.10 1.91
CA ASN A 96 -3.79 19.87 1.13
C ASN A 96 -5.13 19.15 0.92
N LEU A 97 -5.23 17.83 1.14
CA LEU A 97 -6.49 17.08 1.05
C LEU A 97 -7.39 17.24 2.28
N ARG A 98 -6.92 17.94 3.32
CA ARG A 98 -7.66 18.17 4.57
C ARG A 98 -8.56 19.41 4.53
N ASP A 99 -8.44 20.20 3.46
CA ASP A 99 -9.20 21.43 3.20
C ASP A 99 -10.41 21.16 2.27
#